data_AF-A0A563EZZ8-F1
#
_entry.id   AF-A0A563EZZ8-F1
#
_cell.length_a   1.000
_cell.length_b   1.000
_cell.length_c   1.000
_cell.angle_alpha   90.00
_cell.angle_beta   90.00
_cell.angle_gamma   90.00
#
_symmetry.space_group_name_H-M   'P 1'
#
loop_
_entity.id
_entity.type
_entity.pdbx_description
1 polymer ?
#
loop_
_entity_poly.entity_id
_entity_poly.type
_entity_poly.pdbx_seq_one_letter_code
_entity_poly.pdbx_strand_id
1 'polypeptide(L)'
;MGTFEGDVAAAAAQIVELIPSTPAAALGRFEPRWVHATDSRVRRGLHALDRMVVERLLGALELAVDRLALRAPAELVARVGPAPTGTFSVIGQDSEAKDGLSFVELLHPGAADLVLELVESLRDKAFVADAAGDEESISARHGAAHLALAVAVSAAVLRAVGKPKAAAIIGVALGVTAAVLPDSPKPPAHAAAALDKRRAEYGYGATSENAVVTGHRFALADGELPEHVDFSGNGLVAAVPGGVVVRTGMADGAAPVFFRVSQQPPAEVDLRGWDEVVELSWTAASGGATLSGTRKSMWNRQNETPPWPGDYRALVSASGRDGDFREHYDVVVWQAPLAPEVVHKRSDRLGHRLRGEPEPPVVVAPEARYRWIAERFGVAATVTFVVGAPFTHVIRAFGANLGEGEPLSDHHELWFAATGLPSGLVVVVEENHYRGAQPETLKELSRYGRAASMFWNVNAVTRLSFARKGKVLASAKPGYDADDDWDPFRGSAAEVRAALNGIDFHDWRELYAKGVTAALRFVGGELVPADLDRLTVYPIAE
;
A
#
# COMPACT_ATOMS: atom_id res chain seq x y z
N MET A 1 12.30 -9.48 -49.55
CA MET A 1 11.43 -9.44 -48.35
C MET A 1 10.28 -10.43 -48.45
N GLY A 2 9.43 -10.39 -49.48
CA GLY A 2 8.22 -11.22 -49.55
C GLY A 2 8.38 -12.74 -49.41
N THR A 3 9.48 -13.34 -49.91
CA THR A 3 9.77 -14.78 -49.71
C THR A 3 10.14 -15.08 -48.26
N PHE A 4 11.02 -14.27 -47.66
CA PHE A 4 11.44 -14.38 -46.27
C PHE A 4 10.25 -14.23 -45.30
N GLU A 5 9.36 -13.27 -45.55
CA GLU A 5 8.14 -13.09 -44.76
C GLU A 5 7.23 -14.32 -44.81
N GLY A 6 7.06 -14.93 -45.99
CA GLY A 6 6.30 -16.15 -46.17
C GLY A 6 6.89 -17.34 -45.40
N ASP A 7 8.21 -17.51 -45.47
CA ASP A 7 8.93 -18.57 -44.76
C ASP A 7 8.85 -18.39 -43.23
N VAL A 8 8.98 -17.16 -42.74
CA VAL A 8 8.82 -16.81 -41.32
C VAL A 8 7.40 -17.11 -40.86
N ALA A 9 6.38 -16.72 -41.62
CA ALA A 9 4.98 -16.99 -41.26
C ALA A 9 4.66 -18.48 -41.23
N ALA A 10 5.17 -19.26 -42.20
CA ALA A 10 5.01 -20.70 -42.24
C ALA A 10 5.70 -21.40 -41.05
N ALA A 11 6.92 -20.95 -40.69
CA ALA A 11 7.64 -21.46 -39.52
C ALA A 11 6.91 -21.09 -38.22
N ALA A 12 6.44 -19.84 -38.09
CA ALA A 12 5.70 -19.39 -36.92
C ALA A 12 4.44 -20.23 -36.68
N ALA A 13 3.67 -20.53 -37.74
CA ALA A 13 2.48 -21.39 -37.64
C ALA A 13 2.81 -22.80 -37.07
N GLN A 14 3.96 -23.38 -37.42
CA GLN A 14 4.41 -24.66 -36.87
C GLN A 14 4.85 -24.56 -35.40
N ILE A 15 5.48 -23.43 -35.03
CA ILE A 15 5.99 -23.20 -33.68
C ILE A 15 4.85 -22.98 -32.68
N VAL A 16 3.76 -22.30 -33.08
CA VAL A 16 2.62 -21.99 -32.20
C VAL A 16 2.09 -23.25 -31.49
N GLU A 17 1.95 -24.36 -32.22
CA GLU A 17 1.44 -25.64 -31.70
C GLU A 17 2.32 -26.28 -30.62
N LEU A 18 3.57 -25.83 -30.49
CA LEU A 18 4.55 -26.35 -29.54
C LEU A 18 4.63 -25.53 -28.26
N ILE A 19 3.99 -24.35 -28.22
CA ILE A 19 4.06 -23.44 -27.08
C ILE A 19 3.00 -23.84 -26.05
N PRO A 20 3.38 -24.21 -24.80
CA PRO A 20 2.41 -24.58 -23.78
C PRO A 20 1.51 -23.39 -23.41
N SER A 21 0.21 -23.64 -23.24
CA SER A 21 -0.79 -22.59 -23.04
C SER A 21 -0.56 -21.73 -21.80
N THR A 22 -0.21 -22.33 -20.65
CA THR A 22 -0.02 -21.58 -19.39
C THR A 22 1.11 -20.54 -19.46
N PRO A 23 2.37 -20.87 -19.84
CA PRO A 23 3.40 -19.85 -20.00
C PRO A 23 3.11 -18.89 -21.17
N ALA A 24 2.41 -19.33 -22.22
CA ALA A 24 1.95 -18.44 -23.28
C ALA A 24 0.96 -17.40 -22.76
N ALA A 25 0.02 -17.80 -21.90
CA ALA A 25 -0.93 -16.88 -21.28
C ALA A 25 -0.25 -15.87 -20.37
N ALA A 26 0.75 -16.31 -19.59
CA ALA A 26 1.57 -15.41 -18.79
C ALA A 26 2.28 -14.37 -19.66
N LEU A 27 2.84 -14.79 -20.80
CA LEU A 27 3.47 -13.90 -21.77
C LEU A 27 2.46 -12.97 -22.47
N GLY A 28 1.28 -13.49 -22.81
CA GLY A 28 0.20 -12.71 -23.43
C GLY A 28 -0.42 -11.66 -22.50
N ARG A 29 -0.27 -11.81 -21.18
CA ARG A 29 -0.63 -10.81 -20.16
C ARG A 29 0.53 -9.88 -19.79
N PHE A 30 1.70 -10.06 -20.40
CA PHE A 30 2.89 -9.36 -19.97
C PHE A 30 2.74 -7.85 -20.12
N GLU A 31 2.97 -7.15 -19.01
CA GLU A 31 3.07 -5.71 -18.92
C GLU A 31 4.43 -5.38 -18.28
N PRO A 32 5.18 -4.43 -18.83
CA PRO A 32 6.53 -4.15 -18.36
C PRO A 32 6.49 -3.63 -16.93
N ARG A 33 7.25 -4.28 -16.04
CA ARG A 33 7.59 -3.72 -14.72
C ARG A 33 8.84 -2.87 -14.86
N TRP A 34 8.95 -1.80 -14.08
CA TRP A 34 10.10 -0.88 -14.10
C TRP A 34 11.44 -1.63 -14.14
N VAL A 35 12.30 -1.33 -15.12
CA VAL A 35 13.66 -1.89 -15.25
C VAL A 35 14.66 -0.75 -15.46
N HIS A 36 15.89 -0.93 -14.97
CA HIS A 36 17.00 0.02 -15.07
C HIS A 36 17.26 0.51 -16.51
N ALA A 37 17.53 1.81 -16.67
CA ALA A 37 17.59 2.48 -17.98
C ALA A 37 18.79 2.07 -18.86
N THR A 38 19.78 1.36 -18.33
CA THR A 38 21.09 1.15 -18.99
C THR A 38 21.19 -0.08 -19.90
N ASP A 39 20.23 -1.02 -19.83
CA ASP A 39 20.27 -2.26 -20.63
C ASP A 39 19.63 -2.12 -22.03
N SER A 40 19.90 -3.06 -22.95
CA SER A 40 19.18 -3.14 -24.23
C SER A 40 17.68 -3.44 -24.00
N ARG A 41 16.81 -3.07 -24.94
CA ARG A 41 15.35 -3.29 -24.80
C ARG A 41 15.01 -4.79 -24.74
N VAL A 42 15.72 -5.62 -25.51
CA VAL A 42 15.59 -7.08 -25.51
C VAL A 42 16.02 -7.68 -24.17
N ARG A 43 17.17 -7.26 -23.63
CA ARG A 43 17.65 -7.71 -22.32
C ARG A 43 16.69 -7.31 -21.21
N ARG A 44 16.25 -6.05 -21.17
CA ARG A 44 15.23 -5.61 -20.19
C ARG A 44 13.96 -6.44 -20.26
N GLY A 45 13.47 -6.72 -21.47
CA GLY A 45 12.31 -7.57 -21.70
C GLY A 45 12.50 -8.96 -21.10
N LEU A 46 13.63 -9.62 -21.40
CA LEU A 46 13.91 -10.96 -20.87
C LEU A 46 14.08 -10.99 -19.35
N HIS A 47 14.72 -9.97 -18.77
CA HIS A 47 14.91 -9.89 -17.32
C HIS A 47 13.62 -9.57 -16.56
N ALA A 48 12.64 -8.94 -17.20
CA ALA A 48 11.34 -8.66 -16.60
C ALA A 48 10.41 -9.89 -16.57
N LEU A 49 10.74 -10.96 -17.31
CA LEU A 49 9.95 -12.20 -17.31
C LEU A 49 10.23 -13.04 -16.06
N ASP A 50 9.16 -13.70 -15.57
CA ASP A 50 9.26 -14.68 -14.49
C ASP A 50 10.14 -15.86 -14.93
N ARG A 51 11.01 -16.32 -14.01
CA ARG A 51 11.96 -17.41 -14.28
C ARG A 51 11.26 -18.69 -14.74
N MET A 52 10.15 -19.06 -14.11
CA MET A 52 9.43 -20.29 -14.46
C MET A 52 8.81 -20.22 -15.85
N VAL A 53 8.38 -19.04 -16.29
CA VAL A 53 7.90 -18.82 -17.66
C VAL A 53 9.04 -19.04 -18.66
N VAL A 54 10.22 -18.46 -18.40
CA VAL A 54 11.41 -18.60 -19.27
C VAL A 54 11.82 -20.08 -19.40
N GLU A 55 11.99 -20.80 -18.29
CA GLU A 55 12.45 -22.19 -18.29
C GLU A 55 11.46 -23.13 -18.99
N ARG A 56 10.15 -22.95 -18.76
CA ARG A 56 9.11 -23.78 -19.41
C ARG A 56 9.07 -23.57 -20.92
N LEU A 57 9.24 -22.33 -21.38
CA LEU A 57 9.26 -22.02 -22.81
C LEU A 57 10.55 -22.48 -23.48
N LEU A 58 11.69 -22.38 -22.79
CA LEU A 58 12.96 -22.95 -23.25
C LEU A 58 12.84 -24.46 -23.48
N GLY A 59 12.45 -25.21 -22.45
CA GLY A 59 12.34 -26.66 -22.53
C GLY A 59 11.30 -27.14 -23.55
N ALA A 60 10.22 -26.38 -23.79
CA ALA A 60 9.23 -26.72 -24.80
C ALA A 60 9.74 -26.55 -26.24
N LEU A 61 10.59 -25.55 -26.48
CA LEU A 61 10.96 -25.12 -27.83
C LEU A 61 12.33 -25.60 -28.29
N GLU A 62 13.24 -25.98 -27.38
CA GLU A 62 14.66 -26.26 -27.70
C GLU A 62 14.83 -27.26 -28.87
N LEU A 63 14.14 -28.40 -28.84
CA LEU A 63 14.26 -29.45 -29.85
C LEU A 63 13.68 -29.06 -31.20
N ALA A 64 12.62 -28.25 -31.18
CA ALA A 64 11.96 -27.78 -32.39
C ALA A 64 12.79 -26.70 -33.08
N VAL A 65 13.31 -25.76 -32.30
CA VAL A 65 14.18 -24.68 -32.77
C VAL A 65 15.44 -25.24 -33.44
N ASP A 66 16.02 -26.32 -32.92
CA ASP A 66 17.16 -26.98 -33.55
C ASP A 66 16.85 -27.51 -34.95
N ARG A 67 15.61 -27.98 -35.19
CA ARG A 67 15.15 -28.52 -36.47
C ARG A 67 14.72 -27.46 -37.49
N LEU A 68 14.53 -26.20 -37.08
CA LEU A 68 14.12 -25.12 -37.98
C LEU A 68 15.24 -24.82 -38.99
N ALA A 69 14.96 -25.01 -40.28
CA ALA A 69 15.86 -24.70 -41.38
C ALA A 69 15.57 -23.32 -41.99
N LEU A 70 15.58 -22.28 -41.16
CA LEU A 70 15.31 -20.91 -41.58
C LEU A 70 16.59 -20.06 -41.53
N ARG A 71 16.83 -19.23 -42.56
CA ARG A 71 17.95 -18.30 -42.63
C ARG A 71 17.51 -16.99 -43.26
N ALA A 72 17.89 -15.87 -42.64
CA ALA A 72 17.64 -14.55 -43.19
C ALA A 72 18.52 -14.30 -44.43
N PRO A 73 18.02 -13.58 -45.45
CA PRO A 73 18.80 -13.08 -46.57
C PRO A 73 20.06 -12.31 -46.12
N ALA A 74 21.16 -12.46 -46.86
CA ALA A 74 22.46 -11.86 -46.52
C ALA A 74 22.39 -10.32 -46.43
N GLU A 75 21.52 -9.70 -47.23
CA GLU A 75 21.32 -8.25 -47.28
C GLU A 75 20.72 -7.71 -45.97
N LEU A 76 19.88 -8.50 -45.29
CA LEU A 76 19.27 -8.10 -44.02
C LEU A 76 20.30 -8.15 -42.87
N VAL A 77 21.15 -9.17 -42.85
CA VAL A 77 22.15 -9.35 -41.78
C VAL A 77 23.45 -8.58 -42.02
N ALA A 78 23.64 -7.97 -43.19
CA ALA A 78 24.80 -7.13 -43.50
C ALA A 78 24.96 -5.92 -42.55
N ARG A 79 23.89 -5.54 -41.84
CA ARG A 79 23.88 -4.48 -40.83
C ARG A 79 24.37 -4.92 -39.45
N VAL A 80 24.51 -6.23 -39.20
CA VAL A 80 25.02 -6.76 -37.93
C VAL A 80 26.54 -6.63 -37.92
N GLY A 81 27.10 -6.07 -36.84
CA GLY A 81 28.54 -5.85 -36.72
C GLY A 81 29.34 -7.16 -36.80
N PRO A 82 30.60 -7.12 -37.29
CA PRO A 82 31.44 -8.31 -37.30
C PRO A 82 31.67 -8.81 -35.88
N ALA A 83 31.78 -10.14 -35.73
CA ALA A 83 32.07 -10.73 -34.44
C ALA A 83 33.44 -10.23 -33.92
N PRO A 84 33.54 -9.78 -32.66
CA PRO A 84 34.81 -9.33 -32.10
C PRO A 84 35.79 -10.50 -32.01
N THR A 85 37.07 -10.23 -32.23
CA THR A 85 38.15 -11.22 -32.14
C THR A 85 38.62 -11.38 -30.69
N GLY A 86 38.50 -12.58 -30.12
CA GLY A 86 38.98 -12.86 -28.75
C GLY A 86 38.30 -14.04 -28.06
N THR A 87 38.79 -14.41 -26.87
CA THR A 87 38.13 -15.37 -25.98
C THR A 87 37.26 -14.60 -24.99
N PHE A 88 35.98 -14.94 -24.93
CA PHE A 88 35.02 -14.30 -24.06
C PHE A 88 34.44 -15.31 -23.06
N SER A 89 34.19 -14.85 -21.84
CA SER A 89 33.48 -15.60 -20.81
C SER A 89 32.30 -14.77 -20.32
N VAL A 90 31.13 -15.39 -20.23
CA VAL A 90 29.95 -14.83 -19.59
C VAL A 90 29.81 -15.52 -18.24
N ILE A 91 29.68 -14.76 -17.16
CA ILE A 91 29.36 -15.32 -15.85
C ILE A 91 27.91 -15.77 -15.90
N GLY A 92 27.69 -17.08 -15.71
CA GLY A 92 26.38 -17.70 -15.81
C GLY A 92 25.33 -16.96 -14.98
N GLN A 93 24.22 -16.64 -15.64
CA GLN A 93 23.03 -16.06 -15.06
C GLN A 93 22.08 -17.18 -14.59
N ASP A 94 20.97 -16.81 -13.97
CA ASP A 94 19.97 -17.74 -13.42
C ASP A 94 19.27 -18.67 -14.43
N SER A 95 19.52 -18.51 -15.75
CA SER A 95 18.84 -19.22 -16.85
C SER A 95 19.71 -19.33 -18.11
N GLU A 96 19.73 -20.50 -18.77
CA GLU A 96 20.47 -20.71 -20.03
C GLU A 96 20.00 -19.78 -21.17
N ALA A 97 18.73 -19.38 -21.16
CA ALA A 97 18.21 -18.42 -22.15
C ALA A 97 18.80 -17.02 -21.95
N LYS A 98 19.00 -16.59 -20.69
CA LYS A 98 19.63 -15.30 -20.35
C LYS A 98 21.12 -15.30 -20.70
N ASP A 99 21.79 -16.43 -20.47
CA ASP A 99 23.18 -16.62 -20.90
C ASP A 99 23.29 -16.58 -22.42
N GLY A 100 22.39 -17.28 -23.11
CA GLY A 100 22.33 -17.31 -24.56
C GLY A 100 22.17 -15.92 -25.18
N LEU A 101 21.27 -15.08 -24.63
CA LEU A 101 21.16 -13.67 -25.05
C LEU A 101 22.46 -12.89 -24.81
N SER A 102 23.06 -13.01 -23.62
CA SER A 102 24.31 -12.33 -23.29
C SER A 102 25.43 -12.70 -24.26
N PHE A 103 25.51 -13.96 -24.68
CA PHE A 103 26.46 -14.41 -25.70
C PHE A 103 26.16 -13.81 -27.08
N VAL A 104 24.89 -13.70 -27.48
CA VAL A 104 24.51 -13.08 -28.75
C VAL A 104 24.91 -11.61 -28.79
N GLU A 105 24.60 -10.85 -27.74
CA GLU A 105 24.93 -9.42 -27.67
C GLU A 105 26.45 -9.18 -27.65
N LEU A 106 27.21 -10.12 -27.10
CA LEU A 106 28.67 -10.05 -27.08
C LEU A 106 29.32 -10.46 -28.41
N LEU A 107 28.89 -11.57 -29.01
CA LEU A 107 29.49 -12.13 -30.22
C LEU A 107 28.95 -11.51 -31.51
N HIS A 108 27.73 -11.00 -31.49
CA HIS A 108 27.06 -10.41 -32.65
C HIS A 108 26.35 -9.10 -32.26
N PRO A 109 27.10 -8.03 -31.93
CA PRO A 109 26.52 -6.76 -31.55
C PRO A 109 25.52 -6.24 -32.61
N GLY A 110 24.30 -5.90 -32.16
CA GLY A 110 23.20 -5.45 -33.02
C GLY A 110 22.33 -6.56 -33.61
N ALA A 111 22.66 -7.85 -33.42
CA ALA A 111 21.81 -8.93 -33.91
C ALA A 111 20.45 -8.99 -33.19
N ALA A 112 20.45 -8.82 -31.87
CA ALA A 112 19.21 -8.77 -31.08
C ALA A 112 18.33 -7.57 -31.46
N ASP A 113 18.94 -6.41 -31.73
CA ASP A 113 18.23 -5.21 -32.18
C ASP A 113 17.64 -5.40 -33.59
N LEU A 114 18.36 -6.07 -34.49
CA LEU A 114 17.84 -6.42 -35.82
C LEU A 114 16.64 -7.38 -35.72
N VAL A 115 16.70 -8.37 -34.83
CA VAL A 115 15.55 -9.25 -34.58
C VAL A 115 14.37 -8.43 -34.08
N LEU A 116 14.58 -7.52 -33.12
CA LEU A 116 13.53 -6.65 -32.61
C LEU A 116 12.90 -5.81 -33.75
N GLU A 117 13.72 -5.14 -34.56
CA GLU A 117 13.29 -4.33 -35.71
C GLU A 117 12.42 -5.15 -36.68
N LEU A 118 12.86 -6.37 -37.01
CA LEU A 118 12.12 -7.26 -37.90
C LEU A 118 10.81 -7.77 -37.29
N VAL A 119 10.80 -8.14 -36.00
CA VAL A 119 9.56 -8.58 -35.33
C VAL A 119 8.57 -7.44 -35.23
N GLU A 120 9.01 -6.21 -34.93
CA GLU A 120 8.15 -5.03 -34.93
C GLU A 120 7.54 -4.79 -36.32
N SER A 121 8.33 -4.94 -37.40
CA SER A 121 7.83 -4.80 -38.77
C SER A 121 6.83 -5.88 -39.20
N LEU A 122 6.88 -7.06 -38.57
CA LEU A 122 6.04 -8.23 -38.90
C LEU A 122 4.95 -8.51 -37.88
N ARG A 123 4.79 -7.70 -36.83
CA ARG A 123 3.89 -7.98 -35.70
C ARG A 123 2.43 -8.23 -36.10
N ASP A 124 1.97 -7.60 -37.18
CA ASP A 124 0.60 -7.79 -37.69
C ASP A 124 0.36 -9.23 -38.20
N LYS A 125 1.43 -9.96 -38.54
CA LYS A 125 1.36 -11.39 -38.93
C LYS A 125 1.12 -12.31 -37.73
N ALA A 126 1.44 -11.86 -36.52
CA ALA A 126 1.16 -12.57 -35.26
C ALA A 126 -0.20 -12.18 -34.66
N PHE A 127 -0.95 -11.27 -35.30
CA PHE A 127 -2.23 -10.84 -34.78
C PHE A 127 -3.30 -11.94 -34.93
N VAL A 128 -3.90 -12.32 -33.80
CA VAL A 128 -4.94 -13.37 -33.71
C VAL A 128 -6.32 -12.76 -33.49
N ALA A 129 -6.88 -12.16 -34.54
CA ALA A 129 -8.15 -11.44 -34.50
C ALA A 129 -9.35 -12.29 -34.06
N ASP A 130 -9.29 -13.59 -34.34
CA ASP A 130 -10.32 -14.60 -34.08
C ASP A 130 -10.14 -15.33 -32.74
N ALA A 131 -9.17 -14.90 -31.92
CA ALA A 131 -8.99 -15.48 -30.59
C ALA A 131 -10.25 -15.27 -29.73
N ALA A 132 -10.81 -16.38 -29.25
CA ALA A 132 -12.05 -16.44 -28.49
C ALA A 132 -11.95 -17.51 -27.39
N GLY A 133 -12.73 -17.35 -26.31
CA GLY A 133 -12.70 -18.22 -25.14
C GLY A 133 -12.58 -17.40 -23.85
N ASP A 134 -12.12 -18.04 -22.78
CA ASP A 134 -11.78 -17.34 -21.55
C ASP A 134 -10.51 -16.46 -21.71
N GLU A 135 -10.27 -15.59 -20.73
CA GLU A 135 -9.14 -14.67 -20.75
C GLU A 135 -7.80 -15.41 -20.89
N GLU A 136 -7.66 -16.56 -20.24
CA GLU A 136 -6.43 -17.36 -20.29
C GLU A 136 -6.17 -17.92 -21.68
N SER A 137 -7.19 -18.45 -22.34
CA SER A 137 -7.11 -18.99 -23.70
C SER A 137 -6.78 -17.90 -24.72
N ILE A 138 -7.39 -16.72 -24.60
CA ILE A 138 -7.12 -15.59 -25.49
C ILE A 138 -5.69 -15.08 -25.28
N SER A 139 -5.28 -14.88 -24.03
CA SER A 139 -3.91 -14.49 -23.68
C SER A 139 -2.89 -15.53 -24.14
N ALA A 140 -3.20 -16.84 -24.04
CA ALA A 140 -2.34 -17.91 -24.53
C ALA A 140 -2.12 -17.83 -26.04
N ARG A 141 -3.18 -17.67 -26.84
CA ARG A 141 -3.05 -17.55 -28.31
C ARG A 141 -2.27 -16.30 -28.69
N HIS A 142 -2.55 -15.17 -28.05
CA HIS A 142 -1.83 -13.92 -28.28
C HIS A 142 -0.34 -14.05 -27.95
N GLY A 143 0.00 -14.56 -26.76
CA GLY A 143 1.39 -14.78 -26.36
C GLY A 143 2.13 -15.79 -27.24
N ALA A 144 1.46 -16.91 -27.61
CA ALA A 144 2.04 -17.94 -28.45
C ALA A 144 2.32 -17.43 -29.87
N ALA A 145 1.39 -16.69 -30.48
CA ALA A 145 1.57 -16.15 -31.84
C ALA A 145 2.76 -15.18 -31.92
N HIS A 146 2.87 -14.25 -30.97
CA HIS A 146 4.00 -13.31 -30.92
C HIS A 146 5.33 -14.00 -30.61
N LEU A 147 5.34 -14.96 -29.69
CA LEU A 147 6.56 -15.73 -29.40
C LEU A 147 7.00 -16.57 -30.60
N ALA A 148 6.08 -17.24 -31.28
CA ALA A 148 6.38 -18.05 -32.46
C ALA A 148 6.99 -17.22 -33.59
N LEU A 149 6.45 -16.03 -33.85
CA LEU A 149 7.02 -15.06 -34.79
C LEU A 149 8.45 -14.67 -34.37
N ALA A 150 8.65 -14.32 -33.10
CA ALA A 150 9.96 -13.91 -32.58
C ALA A 150 11.00 -15.03 -32.64
N VAL A 151 10.60 -16.28 -32.38
CA VAL A 151 11.45 -17.48 -32.49
C VAL A 151 11.85 -17.73 -33.94
N ALA A 152 10.91 -17.66 -34.89
CA ALA A 152 11.21 -17.81 -36.31
C ALA A 152 12.21 -16.75 -36.79
N VAL A 153 11.98 -15.47 -36.48
CA VAL A 153 12.89 -14.37 -36.87
C VAL A 153 14.26 -14.53 -36.20
N SER A 154 14.29 -14.85 -34.92
CA SER A 154 15.54 -15.07 -34.16
C SER A 154 16.34 -16.23 -34.74
N ALA A 155 15.69 -17.35 -35.06
CA ALA A 155 16.34 -18.49 -35.70
C ALA A 155 16.94 -18.09 -37.05
N ALA A 156 16.18 -17.35 -37.86
CA ALA A 156 16.62 -16.93 -39.19
C ALA A 156 17.84 -15.99 -39.15
N VAL A 157 17.78 -14.95 -38.31
CA VAL A 157 18.84 -13.93 -38.20
C VAL A 157 20.09 -14.55 -37.57
N LEU A 158 19.95 -15.23 -36.44
CA LEU A 158 21.11 -15.73 -35.69
C LEU A 158 21.83 -16.86 -36.43
N ARG A 159 21.12 -17.71 -37.20
CA ARG A 159 21.74 -18.73 -38.06
C ARG A 159 22.40 -18.17 -39.33
N ALA A 160 22.02 -16.96 -39.75
CA ALA A 160 22.68 -16.27 -40.86
C ALA A 160 24.00 -15.61 -40.43
N VAL A 161 24.11 -15.16 -39.17
CA VAL A 161 25.34 -14.55 -38.64
C VAL A 161 26.27 -15.54 -37.90
N GLY A 162 25.78 -16.73 -37.53
CA GLY A 162 26.57 -17.69 -36.77
C GLY A 162 25.94 -19.09 -36.62
N LYS A 163 26.40 -19.81 -35.59
CA LYS A 163 25.89 -21.14 -35.19
C LYS A 163 25.36 -21.09 -33.75
N PRO A 164 24.26 -20.36 -33.51
CA PRO A 164 23.71 -20.19 -32.17
C PRO A 164 23.20 -21.53 -31.61
N LYS A 165 23.26 -21.69 -30.28
CA LYS A 165 22.50 -22.74 -29.58
C LYS A 165 21.01 -22.38 -29.53
N ALA A 166 20.12 -23.37 -29.39
CA ALA A 166 18.68 -23.13 -29.24
C ALA A 166 18.35 -22.15 -28.10
N ALA A 167 19.02 -22.27 -26.95
CA ALA A 167 18.84 -21.37 -25.81
C ALA A 167 19.09 -19.89 -26.15
N ALA A 168 20.06 -19.59 -27.03
CA ALA A 168 20.33 -18.23 -27.48
C ALA A 168 19.23 -17.68 -28.39
N ILE A 169 18.72 -18.51 -29.30
CA ILE A 169 17.58 -18.15 -30.17
C ILE A 169 16.35 -17.86 -29.31
N ILE A 170 16.04 -18.74 -28.36
CA ILE A 170 14.86 -18.63 -27.51
C ILE A 170 15.00 -17.45 -26.54
N GLY A 171 16.19 -17.22 -25.95
CA GLY A 171 16.45 -16.08 -25.09
C GLY A 171 16.25 -14.73 -25.79
N VAL A 172 16.78 -14.57 -27.01
CA VAL A 172 16.53 -13.39 -27.83
C VAL A 172 15.03 -13.25 -28.16
N ALA A 173 14.37 -14.34 -28.58
CA ALA A 173 12.95 -14.32 -28.92
C ALA A 173 12.05 -13.94 -27.74
N LEU A 174 12.32 -14.46 -26.54
CA LEU A 174 11.58 -14.12 -25.32
C LEU A 174 11.76 -12.65 -24.94
N GLY A 175 13.00 -12.14 -25.00
CA GLY A 175 13.29 -10.74 -24.73
C GLY A 175 12.60 -9.79 -25.73
N VAL A 176 12.63 -10.15 -27.02
CA VAL A 176 11.94 -9.41 -28.09
C VAL A 176 10.42 -9.46 -27.90
N THR A 177 9.86 -10.63 -27.57
CA THR A 177 8.42 -10.77 -27.34
C THR A 177 7.98 -9.88 -26.17
N ALA A 178 8.69 -9.93 -25.04
CA ALA A 178 8.41 -9.07 -23.88
C ALA A 178 8.55 -7.57 -24.22
N ALA A 179 9.42 -7.20 -25.16
CA ALA A 179 9.58 -5.82 -25.60
C ALA A 179 8.46 -5.33 -26.53
N VAL A 180 7.91 -6.20 -27.39
CA VAL A 180 6.94 -5.85 -28.45
C VAL A 180 5.48 -6.03 -28.01
N LEU A 181 5.21 -7.03 -27.19
CA LEU A 181 3.85 -7.42 -26.82
C LEU A 181 3.05 -6.32 -26.08
N PRO A 182 3.64 -5.47 -25.23
CA PRO A 182 2.93 -4.33 -24.63
C PRO A 182 2.41 -3.31 -25.65
N ASP A 183 3.12 -3.14 -26.77
CA ASP A 183 2.75 -2.22 -27.85
C ASP A 183 1.88 -2.88 -28.93
N SER A 184 1.53 -4.16 -28.76
CA SER A 184 0.77 -4.94 -29.73
C SER A 184 -0.72 -4.94 -29.37
N PRO A 185 -1.63 -4.77 -30.35
CA PRO A 185 -3.07 -4.78 -30.07
C PRO A 185 -3.50 -6.14 -29.52
N LYS A 186 -4.21 -6.13 -28.40
CA LYS A 186 -4.86 -7.33 -27.86
C LYS A 186 -5.98 -7.79 -28.79
N PRO A 187 -6.31 -9.10 -28.84
CA PRO A 187 -7.47 -9.58 -29.56
C PRO A 187 -8.76 -8.88 -29.09
N PRO A 188 -9.72 -8.58 -29.99
CA PRO A 188 -10.93 -7.82 -29.63
C PRO A 188 -11.74 -8.42 -28.47
N ALA A 189 -11.75 -9.75 -28.33
CA ALA A 189 -12.46 -10.45 -27.26
C ALA A 189 -11.76 -10.40 -25.89
N HIS A 190 -10.49 -10.00 -25.83
CA HIS A 190 -9.68 -10.05 -24.61
C HIS A 190 -10.26 -9.19 -23.48
N ALA A 191 -10.66 -7.96 -23.80
CA ALA A 191 -11.21 -7.03 -22.81
C ALA A 191 -12.49 -7.56 -22.14
N ALA A 192 -13.39 -8.15 -22.94
CA ALA A 192 -14.62 -8.76 -22.43
C ALA A 192 -14.31 -9.99 -21.55
N ALA A 193 -13.43 -10.88 -22.02
CA ALA A 193 -13.05 -12.07 -21.27
C ALA A 193 -12.31 -11.73 -19.96
N ALA A 194 -11.47 -10.70 -19.96
CA ALA A 194 -10.79 -10.19 -18.77
C ALA A 194 -11.79 -9.62 -17.75
N LEU A 195 -12.83 -8.92 -18.22
CA LEU A 195 -13.92 -8.44 -17.38
C LEU A 195 -14.73 -9.60 -16.79
N ASP A 196 -15.07 -10.61 -17.58
CA ASP A 196 -15.82 -11.78 -17.12
C ASP A 196 -15.06 -12.58 -16.07
N LYS A 197 -13.76 -12.84 -16.32
CA LYS A 197 -12.87 -13.45 -15.32
C LYS A 197 -12.84 -12.63 -14.04
N ARG A 198 -12.68 -11.32 -14.16
CA ARG A 198 -12.65 -10.41 -13.01
C ARG A 198 -13.95 -10.45 -12.20
N ARG A 199 -15.11 -10.54 -12.87
CA ARG A 199 -16.43 -10.71 -12.21
C ARG A 199 -16.52 -12.04 -11.48
N ALA A 200 -16.06 -13.13 -12.08
CA ALA A 200 -16.09 -14.46 -11.49
C ALA A 200 -15.18 -14.59 -10.25
N GLU A 201 -14.05 -13.88 -10.25
CA GLU A 201 -13.05 -13.90 -9.17
C GLU A 201 -13.29 -12.81 -8.10
N TYR A 202 -14.32 -11.97 -8.24
CA TYR A 202 -14.50 -10.82 -7.37
C TYR A 202 -14.82 -11.24 -5.92
N GLY A 203 -13.95 -10.85 -5.00
CA GLY A 203 -14.12 -11.05 -3.56
C GLY A 203 -14.46 -9.74 -2.86
N TYR A 204 -15.45 -9.79 -1.95
CA TYR A 204 -15.72 -8.70 -1.01
C TYR A 204 -14.58 -8.62 0.02
N GLY A 205 -14.18 -7.41 0.38
CA GLY A 205 -13.04 -7.21 1.27
C GLY A 205 -12.94 -5.79 1.80
N ALA A 206 -11.95 -5.60 2.66
CA ALA A 206 -11.55 -4.30 3.16
C ALA A 206 -10.05 -4.13 2.98
N THR A 207 -9.63 -2.91 2.74
CA THR A 207 -8.25 -2.54 2.44
C THR A 207 -7.95 -1.19 3.08
N SER A 208 -6.68 -0.95 3.39
CA SER A 208 -6.20 0.35 3.85
C SER A 208 -5.19 0.85 2.84
N GLU A 209 -5.48 1.99 2.23
CA GLU A 209 -4.69 2.55 1.14
C GLU A 209 -4.51 4.05 1.30
N ASN A 210 -3.59 4.61 0.51
CA ASN A 210 -3.46 6.05 0.39
C ASN A 210 -4.08 6.51 -0.93
N ALA A 211 -5.16 7.28 -0.85
CA ALA A 211 -5.72 7.97 -2.01
C ALA A 211 -4.82 9.14 -2.37
N VAL A 212 -4.50 9.30 -3.66
CA VAL A 212 -3.83 10.51 -4.14
C VAL A 212 -4.82 11.66 -4.13
N VAL A 213 -4.44 12.72 -3.43
CA VAL A 213 -5.21 13.96 -3.31
C VAL A 213 -4.62 14.98 -4.26
N THR A 214 -5.50 15.63 -5.03
CA THR A 214 -5.11 16.73 -5.91
C THR A 214 -6.22 17.78 -5.92
N GLY A 215 -5.86 19.05 -5.69
CA GLY A 215 -6.84 20.15 -5.68
C GLY A 215 -7.96 19.96 -4.64
N HIS A 216 -7.60 19.47 -3.45
CA HIS A 216 -8.49 19.18 -2.33
C HIS A 216 -9.54 18.09 -2.58
N ARG A 217 -9.22 17.09 -3.41
CA ARG A 217 -10.10 15.95 -3.64
C ARG A 217 -9.34 14.67 -3.95
N PHE A 218 -9.97 13.57 -3.62
CA PHE A 218 -9.72 12.27 -4.24
C PHE A 218 -11.06 11.69 -4.71
N ALA A 219 -11.03 10.67 -5.56
CA ALA A 219 -12.24 10.02 -6.05
C ALA A 219 -12.17 8.50 -5.97
N LEU A 220 -13.35 7.91 -5.84
CA LEU A 220 -13.64 6.51 -6.14
C LEU A 220 -14.52 6.51 -7.39
N ALA A 221 -13.92 6.38 -8.58
CA ALA A 221 -14.66 6.50 -9.83
C ALA A 221 -14.16 5.56 -10.93
N ASP A 222 -15.06 5.21 -11.84
CA ASP A 222 -14.79 4.55 -13.11
C ASP A 222 -14.83 5.60 -14.23
N GLY A 223 -13.67 6.20 -14.55
CA GLY A 223 -13.52 7.15 -15.65
C GLY A 223 -12.88 8.50 -15.28
N GLU A 224 -12.99 9.45 -16.20
CA GLU A 224 -12.49 10.81 -16.02
C GLU A 224 -13.33 11.58 -15.00
N LEU A 225 -12.66 12.37 -14.15
CA LEU A 225 -13.32 13.18 -13.15
C LEU A 225 -13.75 14.53 -13.74
N PRO A 226 -14.94 15.04 -13.41
CA PRO A 226 -15.32 16.40 -13.74
C PRO A 226 -14.31 17.42 -13.21
N GLU A 227 -13.97 18.42 -14.03
CA GLU A 227 -13.05 19.49 -13.62
C GLU A 227 -13.56 20.19 -12.35
N HIS A 228 -14.88 20.45 -12.32
CA HIS A 228 -15.57 21.12 -11.22
C HIS A 228 -16.54 20.13 -10.55
N VAL A 229 -16.49 20.04 -9.22
CA VAL A 229 -17.37 19.20 -8.41
C VAL A 229 -17.96 20.07 -7.31
N ASP A 230 -19.28 20.07 -7.19
CA ASP A 230 -20.01 20.85 -6.20
C ASP A 230 -20.16 20.05 -4.90
N PHE A 231 -19.63 20.60 -3.81
CA PHE A 231 -19.73 20.04 -2.46
C PHE A 231 -20.70 20.83 -1.57
N SER A 232 -21.44 21.80 -2.11
CA SER A 232 -22.31 22.68 -1.32
C SER A 232 -23.51 21.96 -0.68
N GLY A 233 -23.87 20.76 -1.16
CA GLY A 233 -24.97 19.95 -0.60
C GLY A 233 -24.69 19.43 0.81
N ASN A 234 -23.54 18.77 1.00
CA ASN A 234 -23.17 18.16 2.29
C ASN A 234 -21.76 18.54 2.78
N GLY A 235 -20.89 19.13 1.96
CA GLY A 235 -19.54 19.54 2.34
C GLY A 235 -18.49 18.42 2.39
N LEU A 236 -18.84 17.17 2.08
CA LEU A 236 -17.95 16.02 2.15
C LEU A 236 -17.80 15.27 0.82
N VAL A 237 -18.87 14.80 0.21
CA VAL A 237 -18.79 13.89 -0.92
C VAL A 237 -19.84 14.27 -1.97
N ALA A 238 -19.52 14.10 -3.24
CA ALA A 238 -20.44 14.33 -4.34
C ALA A 238 -20.47 13.12 -5.27
N ALA A 239 -21.66 12.75 -5.73
CA ALA A 239 -21.82 11.79 -6.81
C ALA A 239 -21.33 12.38 -8.13
N VAL A 240 -20.59 11.60 -8.92
CA VAL A 240 -20.15 11.94 -10.27
C VAL A 240 -20.48 10.76 -11.21
N PRO A 241 -20.47 10.96 -12.54
CA PRO A 241 -20.57 9.84 -13.46
C PRO A 241 -19.53 8.76 -13.12
N GLY A 242 -19.99 7.53 -12.88
CA GLY A 242 -19.12 6.39 -12.57
C GLY A 242 -18.59 6.31 -11.13
N GLY A 243 -19.00 7.19 -10.20
CA GLY A 243 -18.49 7.10 -8.83
C GLY A 243 -18.82 8.25 -7.89
N VAL A 244 -17.93 8.48 -6.94
CA VAL A 244 -18.00 9.57 -5.96
C VAL A 244 -16.66 10.30 -5.84
N VAL A 245 -16.71 11.58 -5.54
CA VAL A 245 -15.55 12.42 -5.24
C VAL A 245 -15.67 12.90 -3.81
N VAL A 246 -14.58 12.82 -3.06
CA VAL A 246 -14.49 13.21 -1.65
C VAL A 246 -13.66 14.47 -1.53
N ARG A 247 -14.17 15.43 -0.75
CA ARG A 247 -13.53 16.70 -0.43
C ARG A 247 -12.60 16.56 0.76
N THR A 248 -11.36 17.00 0.58
CA THR A 248 -10.31 16.96 1.59
C THR A 248 -9.98 18.32 2.19
N GLY A 249 -9.41 18.31 3.39
CA GLY A 249 -8.80 19.48 4.02
C GLY A 249 -7.45 19.81 3.38
N MET A 250 -6.63 18.79 3.13
CA MET A 250 -5.36 18.90 2.41
C MET A 250 -5.54 19.25 0.92
N ALA A 251 -4.67 20.09 0.37
CA ALA A 251 -4.72 20.51 -1.04
C ALA A 251 -4.20 19.41 -1.98
N ASP A 252 -3.01 18.88 -1.71
CA ASP A 252 -2.37 17.86 -2.52
C ASP A 252 -1.61 16.90 -1.60
N GLY A 253 -1.41 15.65 -2.05
CA GLY A 253 -0.64 14.64 -1.33
C GLY A 253 -1.33 13.29 -1.29
N ALA A 254 -1.33 12.65 -0.12
CA ALA A 254 -1.90 11.34 0.09
C ALA A 254 -2.77 11.32 1.37
N ALA A 255 -4.01 10.88 1.23
CA ALA A 255 -4.94 10.71 2.35
C ALA A 255 -5.11 9.21 2.68
N PRO A 256 -4.94 8.78 3.93
CA PRO A 256 -5.30 7.43 4.36
C PRO A 256 -6.80 7.19 4.18
N VAL A 257 -7.15 6.12 3.47
CA VAL A 257 -8.52 5.67 3.24
C VAL A 257 -8.63 4.21 3.63
N PHE A 258 -9.50 3.91 4.58
CA PHE A 258 -10.01 2.57 4.78
C PHE A 258 -11.17 2.38 3.81
N PHE A 259 -11.05 1.42 2.89
CA PHE A 259 -12.06 1.16 1.88
C PHE A 259 -12.63 -0.24 2.09
N ARG A 260 -13.96 -0.36 2.06
CA ARG A 260 -14.66 -1.63 2.26
C ARG A 260 -15.78 -1.78 1.26
N VAL A 261 -15.89 -2.97 0.67
CA VAL A 261 -17.05 -3.37 -0.12
C VAL A 261 -17.84 -4.43 0.64
N SER A 262 -19.14 -4.20 0.77
CA SER A 262 -20.06 -5.04 1.54
C SER A 262 -21.25 -5.46 0.67
N GLN A 263 -21.81 -6.63 0.99
CA GLN A 263 -22.98 -7.18 0.28
C GLN A 263 -24.29 -6.53 0.73
N GLN A 264 -24.32 -5.95 1.92
CA GLN A 264 -25.49 -5.38 2.57
C GLN A 264 -25.11 -4.02 3.16
N PRO A 265 -26.09 -3.10 3.33
CA PRO A 265 -25.85 -1.86 4.05
C PRO A 265 -25.28 -2.14 5.45
N PRO A 266 -24.45 -1.23 6.00
CA PRO A 266 -24.06 -1.29 7.41
C PRO A 266 -25.29 -1.41 8.31
N ALA A 267 -25.26 -2.33 9.27
CA ALA A 267 -26.37 -2.51 10.22
C ALA A 267 -26.58 -1.25 11.09
N GLU A 268 -25.47 -0.59 11.44
CA GLU A 268 -25.43 0.65 12.20
C GLU A 268 -24.35 1.56 11.61
N VAL A 269 -24.56 2.87 11.75
CA VAL A 269 -23.59 3.90 11.34
C VAL A 269 -22.87 4.40 12.59
N ASP A 270 -21.61 3.99 12.76
CA ASP A 270 -20.79 4.47 13.87
C ASP A 270 -20.35 5.92 13.62
N LEU A 271 -20.77 6.83 14.51
CA LEU A 271 -20.45 8.26 14.44
C LEU A 271 -19.26 8.66 15.34
N ARG A 272 -18.70 7.71 16.10
CA ARG A 272 -17.62 7.96 17.06
C ARG A 272 -16.30 8.18 16.34
N GLY A 273 -15.62 9.27 16.69
CA GLY A 273 -14.34 9.64 16.09
C GLY A 273 -14.42 10.19 14.66
N TRP A 274 -15.60 10.32 14.06
CA TRP A 274 -15.79 10.99 12.76
C TRP A 274 -16.24 12.43 12.94
N ASP A 275 -15.85 13.34 12.07
CA ASP A 275 -16.32 14.73 12.09
C ASP A 275 -17.50 14.94 11.13
N GLU A 276 -17.47 14.25 9.99
CA GLU A 276 -18.52 14.26 8.97
C GLU A 276 -18.78 12.84 8.49
N VAL A 277 -20.06 12.50 8.30
CA VAL A 277 -20.50 11.18 7.83
C VAL A 277 -21.68 11.39 6.89
N VAL A 278 -21.52 11.01 5.63
CA VAL A 278 -22.50 11.21 4.56
C VAL A 278 -22.70 9.93 3.78
N GLU A 279 -23.95 9.61 3.51
CA GLU A 279 -24.37 8.48 2.68
C GLU A 279 -25.04 8.97 1.41
N LEU A 280 -24.58 8.52 0.25
CA LEU A 280 -25.18 8.90 -1.04
C LEU A 280 -25.16 7.77 -2.05
N SER A 281 -25.91 7.95 -3.14
CA SER A 281 -26.04 6.96 -4.21
C SER A 281 -25.39 7.42 -5.50
N TRP A 282 -24.86 6.48 -6.29
CA TRP A 282 -24.47 6.71 -7.68
C TRP A 282 -24.81 5.50 -8.55
N THR A 283 -24.86 5.70 -9.86
CA THR A 283 -25.01 4.61 -10.84
C THR A 283 -23.68 4.37 -11.53
N ALA A 284 -23.20 3.13 -11.50
CA ALA A 284 -22.03 2.70 -12.26
C ALA A 284 -22.49 2.14 -13.62
N ALA A 285 -21.99 2.73 -14.71
CA ALA A 285 -22.31 2.29 -16.07
C ALA A 285 -21.66 0.95 -16.41
N SER A 286 -20.44 0.70 -15.91
CA SER A 286 -19.72 -0.57 -16.09
C SER A 286 -19.44 -1.28 -14.76
N GLY A 287 -19.30 -0.52 -13.67
CA GLY A 287 -18.78 -1.00 -12.38
C GLY A 287 -17.26 -0.81 -12.29
N GLY A 288 -16.67 -1.19 -11.17
CA GLY A 288 -15.21 -1.17 -11.04
C GLY A 288 -14.58 0.20 -10.83
N ALA A 289 -15.29 1.11 -10.18
CA ALA A 289 -14.70 2.35 -9.68
C ALA A 289 -13.51 2.05 -8.76
N THR A 290 -12.39 2.75 -8.98
CA THR A 290 -11.14 2.60 -8.22
C THR A 290 -10.78 3.87 -7.47
N LEU A 291 -10.11 3.71 -6.32
CA LEU A 291 -9.60 4.84 -5.54
C LEU A 291 -8.47 5.56 -6.30
N SER A 292 -8.55 6.89 -6.37
CA SER A 292 -7.66 7.74 -7.16
C SER A 292 -6.19 7.55 -6.78
N GLY A 293 -5.34 7.38 -7.79
CA GLY A 293 -3.89 7.22 -7.63
C GLY A 293 -3.44 5.92 -6.97
N THR A 294 -4.36 5.01 -6.62
CA THR A 294 -3.98 3.64 -6.29
C THR A 294 -3.54 2.92 -7.56
N ARG A 295 -2.38 2.26 -7.51
CA ARG A 295 -1.99 1.38 -8.62
C ARG A 295 -3.01 0.25 -8.69
N LYS A 296 -3.55 -0.01 -9.88
CA LYS A 296 -4.24 -1.26 -10.20
C LYS A 296 -3.22 -2.41 -10.09
N SER A 297 -3.01 -2.90 -8.87
CA SER A 297 -2.25 -4.11 -8.65
C SER A 297 -3.13 -5.27 -9.07
N MET A 298 -2.60 -6.15 -9.91
CA MET A 298 -3.26 -7.41 -10.27
C MET A 298 -3.62 -8.24 -9.01
N TRP A 299 -2.89 -8.04 -7.92
CA TRP A 299 -3.02 -8.77 -6.66
C TRP A 299 -3.80 -8.02 -5.57
N ASN A 300 -4.02 -6.70 -5.71
CA ASN A 300 -4.79 -5.91 -4.75
C ASN A 300 -6.04 -5.29 -5.40
N ARG A 301 -6.96 -6.17 -5.82
CA ARG A 301 -8.28 -5.80 -6.36
C ARG A 301 -9.28 -5.40 -5.26
N GLN A 302 -8.86 -5.39 -3.99
CA GLN A 302 -9.71 -4.99 -2.87
C GLN A 302 -9.96 -3.47 -2.84
N ASN A 303 -9.25 -2.69 -3.66
CA ASN A 303 -9.38 -1.22 -3.78
C ASN A 303 -10.42 -0.80 -4.83
N GLU A 304 -11.27 -1.73 -5.27
CA GLU A 304 -12.16 -1.54 -6.41
C GLU A 304 -13.58 -1.97 -6.06
N THR A 305 -14.56 -1.15 -6.45
CA THR A 305 -15.98 -1.51 -6.36
C THR A 305 -16.32 -2.69 -7.27
N PRO A 306 -17.49 -3.32 -7.09
CA PRO A 306 -17.83 -4.47 -7.90
C PRO A 306 -17.83 -4.18 -9.41
N PRO A 307 -17.26 -5.07 -10.25
CA PRO A 307 -17.08 -4.89 -11.69
C PRO A 307 -18.38 -5.04 -12.52
N TRP A 308 -19.54 -4.83 -11.93
CA TRP A 308 -20.82 -4.92 -12.63
C TRP A 308 -21.57 -3.58 -12.58
N PRO A 309 -22.35 -3.27 -13.63
CA PRO A 309 -23.19 -2.09 -13.63
C PRO A 309 -24.25 -2.17 -12.54
N GLY A 310 -24.77 -1.01 -12.16
CA GLY A 310 -25.90 -0.90 -11.25
C GLY A 310 -25.80 0.29 -10.33
N ASP A 311 -26.77 0.35 -9.43
CA ASP A 311 -26.86 1.39 -8.41
C ASP A 311 -26.11 0.95 -7.15
N TYR A 312 -25.31 1.88 -6.64
CA TYR A 312 -24.51 1.70 -5.45
C TYR A 312 -24.76 2.82 -4.47
N ARG A 313 -24.50 2.51 -3.20
CA ARG A 313 -24.44 3.51 -2.13
C ARG A 313 -23.06 3.49 -1.49
N ALA A 314 -22.62 4.67 -1.10
CA ALA A 314 -21.38 4.89 -0.37
C ALA A 314 -21.71 5.60 0.93
N LEU A 315 -21.22 5.05 2.04
CA LEU A 315 -21.09 5.76 3.32
C LEU A 315 -19.65 6.27 3.40
N VAL A 316 -19.49 7.59 3.40
CA VAL A 316 -18.20 8.26 3.51
C VAL A 316 -18.12 8.93 4.87
N SER A 317 -17.11 8.55 5.63
CA SER A 317 -16.79 9.16 6.92
C SER A 317 -15.45 9.85 6.84
N ALA A 318 -15.36 11.06 7.38
CA ALA A 318 -14.15 11.87 7.38
C ALA A 318 -13.81 12.39 8.76
N SER A 319 -12.51 12.49 9.03
CA SER A 319 -11.97 12.94 10.30
C SER A 319 -10.74 13.81 10.00
N GLY A 320 -10.60 14.97 10.63
CA GLY A 320 -9.35 15.73 10.69
C GLY A 320 -9.17 16.76 9.57
N ARG A 321 -10.23 17.03 8.80
CA ARG A 321 -10.18 17.95 7.65
C ARG A 321 -9.92 19.42 8.02
N ASP A 322 -10.09 19.77 9.29
CA ASP A 322 -9.79 21.11 9.81
C ASP A 322 -8.32 21.29 10.25
N GLY A 323 -7.49 20.23 10.17
CA GLY A 323 -6.07 20.27 10.51
C GLY A 323 -5.75 20.03 11.99
N ASP A 324 -6.74 19.67 12.80
CA ASP A 324 -6.55 19.41 14.22
C ASP A 324 -5.79 18.10 14.50
N PHE A 325 -5.87 17.12 13.60
CA PHE A 325 -5.17 15.84 13.68
C PHE A 325 -4.99 15.25 12.26
N ARG A 326 -4.39 14.06 12.16
CA ARG A 326 -4.18 13.40 10.87
C ARG A 326 -5.50 13.10 10.17
N GLU A 327 -5.70 13.77 9.04
CA GLU A 327 -6.84 13.58 8.15
C GLU A 327 -6.90 12.13 7.66
N HIS A 328 -8.07 11.48 7.74
CA HIS A 328 -8.30 10.14 7.22
C HIS A 328 -9.79 9.88 6.94
N TYR A 329 -10.05 8.83 6.17
CA TYR A 329 -11.37 8.51 5.63
C TYR A 329 -11.74 7.03 5.79
N ASP A 330 -13.03 6.77 5.96
CA ASP A 330 -13.64 5.45 5.75
C ASP A 330 -14.67 5.54 4.63
N VAL A 331 -14.60 4.61 3.68
CA VAL A 331 -15.49 4.53 2.53
C VAL A 331 -16.04 3.12 2.43
N VAL A 332 -17.32 2.98 2.78
CA VAL A 332 -18.05 1.70 2.70
C VAL A 332 -19.00 1.73 1.52
N VAL A 333 -18.87 0.76 0.62
CA VAL A 333 -19.71 0.63 -0.58
C VAL A 333 -20.55 -0.64 -0.52
N TRP A 334 -21.81 -0.54 -0.95
CA TRP A 334 -22.68 -1.68 -1.19
C TRP A 334 -23.62 -1.40 -2.36
N GLN A 335 -24.13 -2.46 -2.99
CA GLN A 335 -25.12 -2.33 -4.05
C GLN A 335 -26.50 -2.08 -3.43
N ALA A 336 -27.20 -1.04 -3.87
CA ALA A 336 -28.56 -0.72 -3.43
C ALA A 336 -29.22 0.26 -4.42
N PRO A 337 -30.57 0.26 -4.54
CA PRO A 337 -31.29 1.23 -5.36
C PRO A 337 -30.93 2.67 -4.99
N LEU A 338 -31.01 3.57 -5.97
CA LEU A 338 -30.84 5.00 -5.73
C LEU A 338 -31.78 5.49 -4.62
N ALA A 339 -31.21 6.16 -3.64
CA ALA A 339 -31.91 6.82 -2.56
C ALA A 339 -31.35 8.24 -2.36
N PRO A 340 -32.14 9.14 -1.77
CA PRO A 340 -31.66 10.46 -1.37
C PRO A 340 -30.43 10.37 -0.48
N GLU A 341 -29.61 11.41 -0.54
CA GLU A 341 -28.49 11.59 0.37
C GLU A 341 -28.94 11.68 1.83
N VAL A 342 -28.15 11.10 2.73
CA VAL A 342 -28.36 11.16 4.18
C VAL A 342 -27.08 11.69 4.82
N VAL A 343 -27.20 12.81 5.54
CA VAL A 343 -26.11 13.37 6.35
C VAL A 343 -26.27 12.89 7.78
N HIS A 344 -25.43 11.96 8.21
CA HIS A 344 -25.47 11.38 9.56
C HIS A 344 -24.75 12.26 10.58
N LYS A 345 -23.66 12.93 10.17
CA LYS A 345 -22.90 13.87 11.01
C LYS A 345 -22.29 14.96 10.16
N ARG A 346 -22.28 16.20 10.67
CA ARG A 346 -21.74 17.36 9.95
C ARG A 346 -21.11 18.43 10.84
N SER A 347 -20.02 18.08 11.52
CA SER A 347 -19.46 18.90 12.59
C SER A 347 -18.18 19.66 12.27
N ASP A 348 -17.56 19.44 11.11
CA ASP A 348 -16.32 20.15 10.77
C ASP A 348 -16.54 21.52 10.13
N ARG A 349 -15.56 22.41 10.32
CA ARG A 349 -15.62 23.79 9.85
C ARG A 349 -15.47 23.86 8.34
N LEU A 350 -14.68 22.98 7.73
CA LEU A 350 -14.56 22.88 6.28
C LEU A 350 -15.92 22.63 5.61
N GLY A 351 -16.69 21.65 6.08
CA GLY A 351 -18.02 21.32 5.59
C GLY A 351 -18.97 22.50 5.74
N HIS A 352 -18.96 23.15 6.90
CA HIS A 352 -19.73 24.38 7.13
C HIS A 352 -19.42 25.48 6.10
N ARG A 353 -18.13 25.76 5.85
CA ARG A 353 -17.71 26.75 4.83
C ARG A 353 -18.22 26.41 3.44
N LEU A 354 -18.13 25.13 3.05
CA LEU A 354 -18.55 24.68 1.72
C LEU A 354 -20.06 24.75 1.53
N ARG A 355 -20.83 24.54 2.59
CA ARG A 355 -22.29 24.69 2.61
C ARG A 355 -22.74 26.15 2.78
N GLY A 356 -21.82 27.09 2.99
CA GLY A 356 -22.13 28.50 3.27
C GLY A 356 -22.74 28.72 4.66
N GLU A 357 -22.54 27.78 5.58
CA GLU A 357 -23.03 27.82 6.95
C GLU A 357 -22.03 28.54 7.88
N PRO A 358 -22.48 29.18 8.98
CA PRO A 358 -21.56 29.70 9.99
C PRO A 358 -20.70 28.58 10.58
N GLU A 359 -19.39 28.80 10.67
CA GLU A 359 -18.48 27.80 11.22
C GLU A 359 -18.76 27.57 12.72
N PRO A 360 -18.70 26.32 13.18
CA PRO A 360 -18.74 26.03 14.61
C PRO A 360 -17.51 26.65 15.32
N PRO A 361 -17.64 27.01 16.60
CA PRO A 361 -16.53 27.55 17.36
C PRO A 361 -15.40 26.52 17.48
N VAL A 362 -14.15 27.01 17.44
CA VAL A 362 -12.97 26.17 17.67
C VAL A 362 -12.93 25.74 19.12
N VAL A 363 -13.14 24.45 19.36
CA VAL A 363 -13.01 23.83 20.69
C VAL A 363 -11.63 23.20 20.77
N VAL A 364 -10.72 23.81 21.53
CA VAL A 364 -9.40 23.23 21.78
C VAL A 364 -9.56 22.06 22.75
N ALA A 365 -9.39 20.85 22.24
CA ALA A 365 -9.46 19.65 23.06
C ALA A 365 -8.40 19.69 24.18
N PRO A 366 -8.73 19.24 25.41
CA PRO A 366 -7.78 19.16 26.53
C PRO A 366 -6.42 18.56 26.20
N GLU A 367 -6.42 17.54 25.34
CA GLU A 367 -5.27 16.75 24.96
C GLU A 367 -4.46 17.33 23.80
N ALA A 368 -4.92 18.41 23.17
CA ALA A 368 -4.25 19.01 22.01
C ALA A 368 -2.76 19.33 22.29
N ARG A 369 -2.45 19.75 23.52
CA ARG A 369 -1.07 20.05 23.98
C ARG A 369 -0.14 18.84 23.97
N TYR A 370 -0.66 17.62 23.97
CA TYR A 370 0.11 16.38 24.16
C TYR A 370 0.00 15.38 23.00
N ARG A 371 -0.62 15.76 21.87
CA ARG A 371 -0.73 14.90 20.67
C ARG A 371 0.62 14.44 20.12
N TRP A 372 1.64 15.31 20.22
CA TRP A 372 3.02 15.02 19.80
C TRP A 372 3.66 13.80 20.48
N ILE A 373 3.13 13.32 21.61
CA ILE A 373 3.67 12.16 22.33
C ILE A 373 3.50 10.88 21.51
N ALA A 374 2.35 10.71 20.84
CA ALA A 374 2.10 9.56 19.98
C ALA A 374 3.05 9.55 18.77
N GLU A 375 3.32 10.72 18.20
CA GLU A 375 4.30 10.88 17.10
C GLU A 375 5.72 10.56 17.56
N ARG A 376 6.08 10.94 18.79
CA ARG A 376 7.42 10.75 19.35
C ARG A 376 7.74 9.29 19.68
N PHE A 377 6.78 8.54 20.23
CA PHE A 377 7.00 7.18 20.73
C PHE A 377 6.30 6.09 19.92
N GLY A 378 5.64 6.48 18.83
CA GLY A 378 5.02 5.55 17.89
C GLY A 378 3.93 4.69 18.52
N VAL A 379 3.90 3.42 18.10
CA VAL A 379 2.77 2.50 18.33
C VAL A 379 2.86 1.70 19.64
N ALA A 380 3.92 1.85 20.43
CA ALA A 380 4.04 1.14 21.71
C ALA A 380 4.95 1.85 22.72
N ALA A 381 4.37 2.33 23.82
CA ALA A 381 5.13 2.87 24.94
C ALA A 381 4.35 2.87 26.26
N THR A 382 5.07 3.02 27.37
CA THR A 382 4.53 3.48 28.65
C THR A 382 5.17 4.80 29.03
N VAL A 383 4.35 5.80 29.36
CA VAL A 383 4.82 7.07 29.91
C VAL A 383 4.30 7.22 31.33
N THR A 384 5.22 7.32 32.28
CA THR A 384 4.93 7.39 33.72
C THR A 384 5.43 8.71 34.30
N PHE A 385 4.57 9.36 35.07
CA PHE A 385 4.79 10.66 35.68
C PHE A 385 4.78 10.54 37.19
N VAL A 386 5.79 11.08 37.87
CA VAL A 386 5.94 10.99 39.32
C VAL A 386 6.29 12.35 39.92
N VAL A 387 5.61 12.75 40.99
CA VAL A 387 5.90 13.97 41.76
C VAL A 387 6.01 13.63 43.23
N GLY A 388 6.98 14.24 43.92
CA GLY A 388 7.23 14.09 45.36
C GLY A 388 8.16 12.94 45.73
N ALA A 389 8.58 12.11 44.76
CA ALA A 389 9.62 11.09 44.97
C ALA A 389 10.98 11.60 44.48
N PRO A 390 12.09 11.30 45.18
CA PRO A 390 13.44 11.56 44.66
C PRO A 390 13.67 10.83 43.34
N PHE A 391 14.36 11.45 42.38
CA PHE A 391 14.70 10.81 41.10
C PHE A 391 15.37 9.43 41.29
N THR A 392 16.28 9.34 42.27
CA THR A 392 16.97 8.11 42.64
C THR A 392 16.05 6.98 43.10
N HIS A 393 14.93 7.33 43.75
CA HIS A 393 13.89 6.39 44.14
C HIS A 393 13.14 5.86 42.92
N VAL A 394 12.82 6.74 41.97
CA VAL A 394 12.11 6.37 40.73
C VAL A 394 12.94 5.38 39.92
N ILE A 395 14.22 5.65 39.69
CA ILE A 395 15.11 4.74 38.94
C ILE A 395 15.17 3.35 39.58
N ARG A 396 15.31 3.29 40.92
CA ARG A 396 15.32 2.01 41.66
C ARG A 396 13.99 1.27 41.60
N ALA A 397 12.87 1.98 41.64
CA ALA A 397 11.54 1.36 41.54
C ALA A 397 11.30 0.70 40.17
N PHE A 398 12.02 1.14 39.13
CA PHE A 398 12.06 0.49 37.82
C PHE A 398 13.16 -0.59 37.70
N GLY A 399 13.91 -0.87 38.77
CA GLY A 399 14.93 -1.93 38.81
C GLY A 399 16.27 -1.57 38.20
N ALA A 400 16.59 -0.28 38.03
CA ALA A 400 17.88 0.17 37.51
C ALA A 400 18.80 0.79 38.58
N ASN A 401 20.09 0.79 38.29
CA ASN A 401 21.13 1.46 39.07
C ASN A 401 21.50 2.83 38.44
N LEU A 402 21.65 3.86 39.26
CA LEU A 402 21.89 5.24 38.80
C LEU A 402 23.25 5.49 38.13
N GLY A 403 24.23 4.61 38.37
CA GLY A 403 25.60 4.77 37.87
C GLY A 403 25.80 4.38 36.41
N GLU A 404 24.76 3.83 35.77
CA GLU A 404 24.85 3.17 34.46
C GLU A 404 24.00 3.90 33.39
N GLY A 405 23.65 5.16 33.65
CA GLY A 405 22.80 5.94 32.73
C GLY A 405 23.56 6.46 31.52
N GLU A 406 23.03 6.21 30.32
CA GLU A 406 23.56 6.71 29.03
C GLU A 406 22.53 7.60 28.32
N PRO A 407 22.92 8.57 27.48
CA PRO A 407 21.96 9.32 26.67
C PRO A 407 21.15 8.41 25.75
N LEU A 408 19.91 8.80 25.44
CA LEU A 408 19.07 8.06 24.49
C LEU A 408 19.72 7.94 23.10
N SER A 409 20.11 6.72 22.73
CA SER A 409 20.61 6.33 21.41
C SER A 409 19.85 5.07 20.92
N ASP A 410 19.97 4.69 19.64
CA ASP A 410 19.21 3.62 18.95
C ASP A 410 19.44 2.20 19.56
N HIS A 411 18.95 1.96 20.78
CA HIS A 411 19.08 0.69 21.50
C HIS A 411 17.77 -0.10 21.47
N HIS A 412 17.85 -1.40 21.22
CA HIS A 412 16.68 -2.25 20.92
C HIS A 412 16.29 -3.27 22.01
N GLU A 413 16.95 -3.35 23.17
CA GLU A 413 16.60 -4.38 24.17
C GLU A 413 16.57 -3.85 25.63
N LEU A 414 15.41 -4.04 26.28
CA LEU A 414 15.13 -3.96 27.74
C LEU A 414 15.64 -2.72 28.50
N TRP A 415 15.21 -1.53 28.11
CA TRP A 415 15.54 -0.29 28.81
C TRP A 415 14.31 0.58 29.07
N PHE A 416 14.46 1.50 30.03
CA PHE A 416 13.60 2.67 30.16
C PHE A 416 14.47 3.92 30.17
N ALA A 417 13.93 5.03 29.69
CA ALA A 417 14.58 6.32 29.85
C ALA A 417 13.83 7.18 30.87
N ALA A 418 14.57 7.97 31.63
CA ALA A 418 13.98 8.84 32.63
C ALA A 418 14.67 10.20 32.66
N THR A 419 13.92 11.22 33.08
CA THR A 419 14.46 12.56 33.31
C THR A 419 13.74 13.23 34.47
N GLY A 420 14.48 14.02 35.25
CA GLY A 420 13.93 14.86 36.32
C GLY A 420 13.88 16.31 35.86
N LEU A 421 12.71 16.95 36.01
CA LEU A 421 12.49 18.33 35.61
C LEU A 421 12.66 19.29 36.81
N PRO A 422 13.00 20.57 36.57
CA PRO A 422 13.09 21.57 37.62
C PRO A 422 11.80 21.76 38.44
N SER A 423 10.65 21.40 37.88
CA SER A 423 9.35 21.39 38.56
C SER A 423 9.21 20.32 39.64
N GLY A 424 10.17 19.38 39.74
CA GLY A 424 10.08 18.20 40.59
C GLY A 424 9.28 17.05 39.97
N LEU A 425 8.85 17.19 38.72
CA LEU A 425 8.28 16.10 37.92
C LEU A 425 9.40 15.18 37.44
N VAL A 426 9.24 13.88 37.67
CA VAL A 426 10.03 12.84 37.03
C VAL A 426 9.19 12.17 35.95
N VAL A 427 9.76 12.07 34.76
CA VAL A 427 9.14 11.39 33.60
C VAL A 427 9.95 10.12 33.33
N VAL A 428 9.25 9.01 33.16
CA VAL A 428 9.82 7.73 32.74
C VAL A 428 9.10 7.27 31.48
N VAL A 429 9.87 6.90 30.47
CA VAL A 429 9.39 6.37 29.20
C VAL A 429 9.96 4.97 29.02
N GLU A 430 9.08 4.03 28.70
CA GLU A 430 9.44 2.67 28.32
C GLU A 430 8.95 2.42 26.90
N GLU A 431 9.85 2.07 25.97
CA GLU A 431 9.44 1.68 24.62
C GLU A 431 8.98 0.22 24.64
N ASN A 432 7.73 -0.03 24.24
CA ASN A 432 7.11 -1.37 24.18
C ASN A 432 7.13 -2.21 25.50
N HIS A 433 7.38 -1.59 26.66
CA HIS A 433 7.24 -2.23 27.98
C HIS A 433 6.14 -1.55 28.81
N TYR A 434 5.75 -2.18 29.93
CA TYR A 434 4.58 -1.79 30.72
C TYR A 434 4.80 -1.75 32.24
N ARG A 435 6.05 -1.72 32.71
CA ARG A 435 6.38 -1.81 34.15
C ARG A 435 5.76 -0.65 34.92
N GLY A 436 5.84 0.58 34.39
CA GLY A 436 5.27 1.78 34.99
C GLY A 436 3.74 1.75 35.11
N ALA A 437 3.06 0.89 34.34
CA ALA A 437 1.63 0.69 34.42
C ALA A 437 1.23 -0.45 35.39
N GLN A 438 2.18 -1.19 35.98
CA GLN A 438 1.91 -2.25 36.94
C GLN A 438 1.50 -1.67 38.31
N PRO A 439 0.49 -2.25 38.99
CA PRO A 439 0.03 -1.73 40.27
C PRO A 439 1.14 -1.66 41.33
N GLU A 440 2.05 -2.62 41.34
CA GLU A 440 3.13 -2.79 42.32
C GLU A 440 4.17 -1.69 42.15
N THR A 441 4.60 -1.44 40.91
CA THR A 441 5.48 -0.32 40.56
C THR A 441 4.82 1.02 40.90
N LEU A 442 3.53 1.20 40.59
CA LEU A 442 2.82 2.45 40.92
C LEU A 442 2.63 2.68 42.43
N LYS A 443 2.43 1.63 43.23
CA LYS A 443 2.45 1.74 44.69
C LYS A 443 3.80 2.28 45.14
N GLU A 444 4.90 1.71 44.64
CA GLU A 444 6.24 2.13 45.05
C GLU A 444 6.59 3.56 44.59
N LEU A 445 6.27 3.91 43.34
CA LEU A 445 6.52 5.25 42.78
C LEU A 445 5.72 6.33 43.50
N SER A 446 4.48 6.03 43.89
CA SER A 446 3.61 6.99 44.56
C SER A 446 3.85 7.13 46.06
N ARG A 447 4.78 6.36 46.66
CA ARG A 447 5.00 6.30 48.12
C ARG A 447 5.16 7.67 48.78
N TYR A 448 5.87 8.59 48.12
CA TYR A 448 6.15 9.93 48.64
C TYR A 448 5.24 11.03 48.07
N GLY A 449 4.35 10.70 47.14
CA GLY A 449 3.53 11.71 46.46
C GLY A 449 2.49 11.10 45.53
N ARG A 450 2.55 11.46 44.25
CA ARG A 450 1.62 10.99 43.21
C ARG A 450 2.39 10.35 42.06
N ALA A 451 1.83 9.28 41.51
CA ALA A 451 2.28 8.69 40.27
C ALA A 451 1.09 8.41 39.36
N ALA A 452 1.25 8.64 38.06
CA ALA A 452 0.27 8.24 37.05
C ALA A 452 0.98 7.72 35.80
N SER A 453 0.37 6.79 35.09
CA SER A 453 0.98 6.12 33.94
C SER A 453 -0.02 5.88 32.83
N MET A 454 0.41 6.07 31.59
CA MET A 454 -0.34 5.72 30.38
C MET A 454 0.50 4.75 29.54
N PHE A 455 -0.05 3.55 29.30
CA PHE A 455 0.54 2.50 28.47
C PHE A 455 -0.30 2.26 27.20
N TRP A 456 0.38 1.99 26.09
CA TRP A 456 -0.20 1.46 24.85
C TRP A 456 0.79 0.53 24.13
N ASN A 457 0.27 -0.37 23.29
CA ASN A 457 1.10 -1.24 22.44
C ASN A 457 0.50 -1.52 21.06
N VAL A 458 1.26 -2.24 20.24
CA VAL A 458 0.88 -2.65 18.87
C VAL A 458 -0.41 -3.48 18.78
N ASN A 459 -0.84 -4.08 19.89
CA ASN A 459 -2.07 -4.87 19.97
C ASN A 459 -3.28 -4.02 20.42
N ALA A 460 -3.18 -2.68 20.38
CA ALA A 460 -4.19 -1.74 20.87
C ALA A 460 -4.61 -1.99 22.32
N VAL A 461 -3.71 -2.55 23.14
CA VAL A 461 -3.92 -2.68 24.58
C VAL A 461 -3.49 -1.39 25.22
N THR A 462 -4.40 -0.74 25.94
CA THR A 462 -4.13 0.50 26.69
C THR A 462 -4.33 0.29 28.18
N ARG A 463 -3.63 1.09 29.00
CA ARG A 463 -3.88 1.16 30.44
C ARG A 463 -3.54 2.54 30.97
N LEU A 464 -4.49 3.15 31.65
CA LEU A 464 -4.33 4.41 32.37
C LEU A 464 -4.49 4.15 33.87
N SER A 465 -3.47 4.54 34.64
CA SER A 465 -3.36 4.21 36.06
C SER A 465 -2.98 5.42 36.91
N PHE A 466 -3.49 5.47 38.13
CA PHE A 466 -3.29 6.56 39.09
C PHE A 466 -2.99 6.01 40.48
N ALA A 467 -1.98 6.55 41.15
CA ALA A 467 -1.61 6.15 42.51
C ALA A 467 -1.13 7.34 43.35
N ARG A 468 -1.41 7.29 44.65
CA ARG A 468 -1.01 8.32 45.62
C ARG A 468 -0.66 7.69 46.95
N LYS A 469 0.46 8.11 47.53
CA LYS A 469 0.92 7.68 48.87
C LYS A 469 0.89 6.16 49.05
N GLY A 470 1.38 5.41 48.06
CA GLY A 470 1.45 3.96 48.13
C GLY A 470 0.15 3.21 47.81
N LYS A 471 -0.92 3.91 47.39
CA LYS A 471 -2.22 3.32 47.05
C LYS A 471 -2.58 3.59 45.60
N VAL A 472 -2.87 2.54 44.83
CA VAL A 472 -3.49 2.65 43.51
C VAL A 472 -4.95 3.07 43.68
N LEU A 473 -5.33 4.17 43.05
CA LEU A 473 -6.66 4.76 43.14
C LEU A 473 -7.57 4.32 41.99
N ALA A 474 -6.98 4.10 40.81
CA ALA A 474 -7.65 3.54 39.64
C ALA A 474 -6.61 2.98 38.66
N SER A 475 -6.99 1.95 37.91
CA SER A 475 -6.22 1.40 36.79
C SER A 475 -7.19 0.70 35.85
N ALA A 476 -7.34 1.19 34.63
CA ALA A 476 -8.29 0.65 33.68
C ALA A 476 -7.86 0.88 32.23
N LYS A 477 -8.52 0.20 31.30
CA LYS A 477 -8.32 0.35 29.84
C LYS A 477 -9.21 1.50 29.34
N PRO A 478 -8.65 2.64 28.91
CA PRO A 478 -9.44 3.69 28.27
C PRO A 478 -9.80 3.30 26.81
N GLY A 479 -10.97 3.75 26.33
CA GLY A 479 -11.33 3.71 24.91
C GLY A 479 -11.68 2.35 24.32
N TYR A 480 -12.03 1.36 25.14
CA TYR A 480 -12.41 0.03 24.66
C TYR A 480 -13.57 -0.52 25.48
N ASP A 481 -14.79 -0.34 24.96
CA ASP A 481 -15.93 -1.27 24.96
C ASP A 481 -17.09 -0.56 24.24
N ALA A 482 -17.89 -1.32 23.50
CA ALA A 482 -18.92 -0.79 22.60
C ALA A 482 -20.20 -0.32 23.31
N ASP A 483 -20.31 -0.55 24.62
CA ASP A 483 -21.49 -0.19 25.40
C ASP A 483 -21.41 1.28 25.83
N ASP A 484 -22.39 2.08 25.41
CA ASP A 484 -22.47 3.53 25.65
C ASP A 484 -22.49 3.94 27.13
N ASP A 485 -22.71 3.00 28.05
CA ASP A 485 -22.75 3.23 29.51
C ASP A 485 -21.46 2.84 30.26
N TRP A 486 -20.43 2.38 29.55
CA TRP A 486 -19.17 1.94 30.16
C TRP A 486 -18.23 3.12 30.48
N ASP A 487 -18.21 3.54 31.74
CA ASP A 487 -17.16 4.42 32.30
C ASP A 487 -16.18 3.57 33.14
N PRO A 488 -14.98 3.24 32.62
CA PRO A 488 -14.01 2.39 33.32
C PRO A 488 -13.45 3.03 34.60
N PHE A 489 -13.72 4.31 34.82
CA PHE A 489 -13.33 5.07 36.01
C PHE A 489 -14.52 5.44 36.89
N ARG A 490 -15.70 4.85 36.67
CA ARG A 490 -16.86 5.01 37.54
C ARG A 490 -16.52 4.55 38.95
N GLY A 491 -16.83 5.38 39.95
CA GLY A 491 -16.52 5.10 41.36
C GLY A 491 -15.05 5.31 41.76
N SER A 492 -14.19 5.82 40.88
CA SER A 492 -12.82 6.20 41.23
C SER A 492 -12.78 7.40 42.18
N ALA A 493 -11.62 7.60 42.84
CA ALA A 493 -11.42 8.70 43.78
C ALA A 493 -11.70 10.07 43.14
N ALA A 494 -12.20 11.04 43.92
CA ALA A 494 -12.58 12.36 43.41
C ALA A 494 -11.43 13.10 42.68
N GLU A 495 -10.18 12.92 43.11
CA GLU A 495 -9.01 13.49 42.44
C GLU A 495 -8.70 12.83 41.07
N VAL A 496 -9.03 11.55 40.90
CA VAL A 496 -8.95 10.88 39.59
C VAL A 496 -10.04 11.45 38.68
N ARG A 497 -11.27 11.60 39.18
CA ARG A 497 -12.37 12.22 38.41
C ARG A 497 -12.06 13.66 37.98
N ALA A 498 -11.43 14.44 38.86
CA ALA A 498 -10.99 15.80 38.53
C ALA A 498 -9.96 15.82 37.38
N ALA A 499 -9.03 14.86 37.36
CA ALA A 499 -8.03 14.75 36.31
C ALA A 499 -8.64 14.37 34.94
N LEU A 500 -9.69 13.55 34.95
CA LEU A 500 -10.43 13.09 33.77
C LEU A 500 -11.44 14.13 33.24
N ASN A 501 -11.70 15.22 33.97
CA ASN A 501 -12.78 16.15 33.64
C ASN A 501 -12.61 16.77 32.23
N GLY A 502 -13.65 16.65 31.40
CA GLY A 502 -13.69 17.15 30.03
C GLY A 502 -12.90 16.33 29.01
N ILE A 503 -12.31 15.18 29.40
CA ILE A 503 -11.64 14.26 28.47
C ILE A 503 -12.65 13.19 28.05
N ASP A 504 -12.94 13.11 26.75
CA ASP A 504 -13.85 12.12 26.18
C ASP A 504 -13.09 10.86 25.73
N PHE A 505 -13.23 9.76 26.47
CA PHE A 505 -12.64 8.47 26.14
C PHE A 505 -13.52 7.60 25.23
N HIS A 506 -14.75 8.00 24.90
CA HIS A 506 -15.57 7.32 23.88
C HIS A 506 -15.10 7.66 22.46
N ASP A 507 -14.56 8.86 22.27
CA ASP A 507 -13.80 9.19 21.06
C ASP A 507 -12.41 8.54 21.14
N TRP A 508 -12.19 7.52 20.30
CA TRP A 508 -10.94 6.76 20.25
C TRP A 508 -9.75 7.57 19.71
N ARG A 509 -9.99 8.72 19.07
CA ARG A 509 -8.91 9.58 18.56
C ARG A 509 -8.07 10.10 19.70
N GLU A 510 -6.78 10.21 19.45
CA GLU A 510 -5.81 10.80 20.37
C GLU A 510 -5.81 10.14 21.77
N LEU A 511 -6.20 8.86 21.85
CA LEU A 511 -6.37 8.14 23.11
C LEU A 511 -5.13 8.21 24.01
N TYR A 512 -3.94 8.19 23.41
CA TYR A 512 -2.66 8.27 24.12
C TYR A 512 -2.46 9.67 24.72
N ALA A 513 -2.74 10.72 23.94
CA ALA A 513 -2.68 12.10 24.40
C ALA A 513 -3.72 12.36 25.51
N LYS A 514 -4.94 11.80 25.39
CA LYS A 514 -5.97 11.86 26.44
C LYS A 514 -5.51 11.23 27.75
N GLY A 515 -4.92 10.03 27.67
CA GLY A 515 -4.33 9.34 28.82
C GLY A 515 -3.22 10.16 29.48
N VAL A 516 -2.29 10.70 28.70
CA VAL A 516 -1.21 11.55 29.21
C VAL A 516 -1.74 12.84 29.84
N THR A 517 -2.74 13.47 29.22
CA THR A 517 -3.39 14.68 29.74
C THR A 517 -3.96 14.42 31.13
N ALA A 518 -4.70 13.31 31.29
CA ALA A 518 -5.24 12.90 32.57
C ALA A 518 -4.12 12.62 33.60
N ALA A 519 -3.06 11.92 33.18
CA ALA A 519 -1.93 11.60 34.06
C ALA A 519 -1.20 12.85 34.56
N LEU A 520 -0.91 13.81 33.67
CA LEU A 520 -0.26 15.08 34.01
C LEU A 520 -1.13 15.96 34.91
N ARG A 521 -2.44 16.05 34.63
CA ARG A 521 -3.40 16.74 35.51
C ARG A 521 -3.45 16.14 36.91
N PHE A 522 -3.43 14.81 37.01
CA PHE A 522 -3.46 14.13 38.31
C PHE A 522 -2.21 14.43 39.15
N VAL A 523 -1.02 14.36 38.55
CA VAL A 523 0.23 14.66 39.28
C VAL A 523 0.45 16.17 39.48
N GLY A 524 -0.28 17.02 38.75
CA GLY A 524 -0.12 18.48 38.78
C GLY A 524 1.12 18.96 38.03
N GLY A 525 1.52 18.25 36.97
CA GLY A 525 2.71 18.53 36.19
C GLY A 525 2.40 19.06 34.79
N GLU A 526 3.43 19.59 34.15
CA GLU A 526 3.40 19.95 32.73
C GLU A 526 4.60 19.32 32.02
N LEU A 527 4.43 19.08 30.72
CA LEU A 527 5.47 18.53 29.86
C LEU A 527 5.49 19.31 28.54
N VAL A 528 6.68 19.66 28.07
CA VAL A 528 6.91 20.19 26.72
C VAL A 528 7.87 19.29 25.94
N PRO A 529 7.87 19.34 24.59
CA PRO A 529 8.75 18.46 23.79
C PRO A 529 10.22 18.49 24.20
N ALA A 530 10.77 19.68 24.48
CA ALA A 530 12.16 19.89 24.87
C ALA A 530 12.54 19.24 26.23
N ASP A 531 11.57 18.88 27.07
CA ASP A 531 11.84 18.15 28.31
C ASP A 531 12.32 16.72 28.01
N LEU A 532 11.83 16.11 26.93
CA LEU A 532 12.17 14.72 26.56
C LEU A 532 13.51 14.60 25.83
N ASP A 533 14.10 15.71 25.39
CA ASP A 533 15.48 15.73 24.86
C ASP A 533 16.52 15.46 25.97
N ARG A 534 16.09 15.50 27.24
CA ARG A 534 16.93 15.24 28.42
C ARG A 534 16.76 13.81 28.95
N LEU A 535 16.14 12.92 28.19
CA LEU A 535 15.96 11.53 28.58
C LEU A 535 17.30 10.80 28.62
N THR A 536 17.59 10.19 29.77
CA THR A 536 18.73 9.29 29.97
C THR A 536 18.20 7.86 30.06
N VAL A 537 18.77 6.96 29.29
CA VAL A 537 18.52 5.52 29.28
C VAL A 537 19.17 4.88 30.49
N TYR A 538 18.44 4.00 31.17
CA TYR A 538 18.95 3.21 32.28
C TYR A 538 18.74 1.71 32.00
N PRO A 539 19.80 0.89 32.07
CA PRO A 539 19.65 -0.56 31.93
C PRO A 539 18.92 -1.12 33.15
N ILE A 540 18.02 -2.08 32.90
CA ILE A 540 17.34 -2.81 33.95
C ILE A 540 18.29 -3.89 34.46
N ALA A 541 18.54 -3.96 35.77
CA ALA A 541 19.28 -5.07 36.35
C ALA A 541 18.44 -6.37 36.20
N GLU A 542 19.03 -7.40 35.60
CA GLU A 542 18.40 -8.74 35.45
C GLU A 542 18.01 -9.37 36.79
#